data_AF-A0A938GR75-F1
#
_entry.id   AF-A0A938GR75-F1
#
_cell.length_a   1.000
_cell.length_b   1.000
_cell.length_c   1.000
_cell.angle_alpha   90.00
_cell.angle_beta   90.00
_cell.angle_gamma   90.00
#
_symmetry.space_group_name_H-M   'P 1'
#
loop_
_entity.id
_entity.type
_entity.pdbx_description
1 polymer ?
#
loop_
_entity_poly.entity_id
_entity_poly.type
_entity_poly.pdbx_seq_one_letter_code
_entity_poly.pdbx_strand_id
1 'polypeptide(L)'
;MKEDVAIAGVLITPLRVIQDQRGAVLHHMRCDAPDFTRFGEFYFSEIQPGALKAWKRHRRQTQNLAVPVGRVRLVIFDDRPDSPTRGAVAVFELGRPDAYARVRIPPGLWYGFAAIGTSPA
;
A
#
# COMPACT_ATOMS: atom_id res chain seq x y z
N MET A 1 -1.80 5.73 -24.96
CA MET A 1 -1.75 4.82 -23.81
C MET A 1 -0.92 5.50 -22.74
N LYS A 2 -1.50 5.87 -21.59
CA LYS A 2 -0.75 6.52 -20.53
C LYS A 2 0.12 5.46 -19.87
N GLU A 3 1.42 5.59 -20.00
CA GLU A 3 2.39 4.78 -19.25
C GLU A 3 2.12 4.98 -17.74
N ASP A 4 2.12 3.89 -16.98
CA ASP A 4 2.00 3.89 -15.53
C ASP A 4 3.19 4.66 -14.94
N VAL A 5 3.02 5.96 -14.70
CA VAL A 5 4.08 6.78 -14.08
C VAL A 5 4.21 6.35 -12.62
N ALA A 6 5.23 5.55 -12.34
CA ALA A 6 5.65 5.23 -10.98
C ALA A 6 6.00 6.52 -10.23
N ILE A 7 5.25 6.86 -9.18
CA ILE A 7 5.54 8.03 -8.33
C ILE A 7 6.91 7.85 -7.68
N ALA A 8 7.77 8.87 -7.78
CA ALA A 8 9.15 8.81 -7.31
C ALA A 8 9.23 8.44 -5.82
N GLY A 9 9.90 7.32 -5.53
CA GLY A 9 10.10 6.79 -4.19
C GLY A 9 8.98 5.87 -3.66
N VAL A 10 7.86 5.74 -4.38
CA VAL A 10 6.88 4.67 -4.09
C VAL A 10 7.44 3.35 -4.61
N LEU A 11 7.46 2.33 -3.77
CA LEU A 11 7.92 1.00 -4.14
C LEU A 11 6.81 -0.02 -3.89
N ILE A 12 6.63 -0.93 -4.83
CA ILE A 12 5.78 -2.11 -4.66
C ILE A 12 6.67 -3.35 -4.56
N THR A 13 6.40 -4.20 -3.57
CA THR A 13 7.17 -5.43 -3.34
C THR A 13 6.20 -6.59 -3.19
N PRO A 14 6.16 -7.55 -4.14
CA PRO A 14 5.40 -8.78 -3.98
C PRO A 14 5.78 -9.49 -2.68
N LEU A 15 4.79 -9.92 -1.91
CA LEU A 15 5.00 -10.55 -0.61
C LEU A 15 4.83 -12.06 -0.71
N ARG A 16 5.67 -12.80 0.03
CA ARG A 16 5.59 -14.25 0.06
C ARG A 16 4.34 -14.71 0.81
N VAL A 17 3.58 -15.59 0.17
CA VAL A 17 2.49 -16.36 0.77
C VAL A 17 2.93 -17.82 0.83
N ILE A 18 2.87 -18.42 2.02
CA ILE A 18 3.14 -19.85 2.20
C ILE A 18 1.80 -20.50 2.56
N GLN A 19 1.20 -21.21 1.60
CA GLN A 19 -0.14 -21.76 1.72
C GLN A 19 -0.12 -23.28 1.84
N ASP A 20 -0.95 -23.81 2.73
CA ASP A 20 -1.25 -25.23 2.85
C ASP A 20 -2.75 -25.46 3.11
N GLN A 21 -3.17 -26.70 3.36
CA GLN A 21 -4.58 -27.08 3.55
C GLN A 21 -5.24 -26.44 4.78
N ARG A 22 -4.46 -25.92 5.73
CA ARG A 22 -4.93 -25.33 7.01
C ARG A 22 -5.05 -23.81 6.93
N GLY A 23 -4.54 -23.18 5.85
CA GLY A 23 -4.51 -21.73 5.69
C GLY A 23 -3.19 -21.24 5.08
N ALA A 24 -2.87 -19.97 5.31
CA ALA A 24 -1.67 -19.34 4.74
C ALA A 24 -0.91 -18.49 5.76
N VAL A 25 0.42 -18.59 5.74
CA VAL A 25 1.33 -17.64 6.39
C VAL A 25 1.63 -16.51 5.40
N LEU A 26 1.40 -15.27 5.85
CA LEU A 26 1.54 -14.06 5.04
C LEU A 26 2.73 -13.23 5.54
N HIS A 27 3.77 -13.10 4.72
CA HIS A 27 4.90 -12.23 5.06
C HIS A 27 4.55 -10.76 4.83
N HIS A 28 5.04 -9.86 5.69
CA HIS A 28 4.90 -8.40 5.49
C HIS A 28 6.25 -7.68 5.45
N MET A 29 7.00 -7.71 6.56
CA MET A 29 8.29 -7.03 6.70
C MET A 29 9.20 -7.88 7.60
N ARG A 30 10.48 -7.93 7.27
CA ARG A 30 11.54 -8.52 8.10
C ARG A 30 12.58 -7.45 8.40
N CYS A 31 13.31 -7.56 9.50
CA CYS A 31 14.37 -6.61 9.85
C CYS A 31 15.59 -6.69 8.92
N ASP A 32 15.75 -7.79 8.18
CA ASP A 32 16.80 -8.01 7.19
C ASP A 32 16.35 -7.71 5.74
N ALA A 33 15.13 -7.17 5.56
CA ALA A 33 14.71 -6.69 4.26
C ALA A 33 15.59 -5.49 3.85
N PRO A 34 16.00 -5.37 2.57
CA PRO A 34 16.93 -4.35 2.12
C PRO A 34 16.40 -2.92 2.30
N ASP A 35 15.09 -2.75 2.40
CA ASP A 35 14.42 -1.46 2.62
C ASP A 35 13.87 -1.29 4.05
N PHE A 36 14.18 -2.22 4.96
CA PHE A 36 13.94 -2.04 6.39
C PHE A 36 14.87 -0.97 6.94
N THR A 37 14.36 -0.15 7.86
CA THR A 37 15.13 0.93 8.48
C THR A 37 15.16 0.78 9.99
N ARG A 38 13.99 0.88 10.64
CA ARG A 38 13.81 0.64 12.07
C ARG A 38 12.35 0.32 12.36
N PHE A 39 12.08 -0.29 13.50
CA PHE A 39 10.72 -0.39 14.02
C PHE A 39 10.20 0.98 14.47
N GLY A 40 8.90 1.20 14.30
CA GLY A 40 8.20 2.37 14.80
C GLY A 40 6.86 1.96 15.37
N GLU A 41 5.89 1.73 14.50
CA GLU A 41 4.54 1.29 14.85
C GLU A 41 4.01 0.37 13.75
N PHE A 42 3.12 -0.55 14.13
CA PHE A 42 2.35 -1.37 13.21
C PHE A 42 0.91 -1.47 13.73
N TYR A 43 -0.06 -1.26 12.84
CA TYR A 43 -1.49 -1.28 13.17
C TYR A 43 -2.30 -1.83 11.99
N PHE A 44 -3.53 -2.24 12.29
CA PHE A 44 -4.51 -2.64 11.28
C PHE A 44 -5.58 -1.55 11.14
N SER A 45 -6.04 -1.34 9.91
CA SER A 45 -7.19 -0.50 9.63
C SER A 45 -8.13 -1.29 8.74
N GLU A 46 -9.42 -1.26 9.07
CA GLU A 46 -10.47 -1.93 8.31
C GLU A 46 -11.34 -0.91 7.58
N ILE A 47 -11.69 -1.17 6.33
CA ILE A 47 -12.56 -0.34 5.49
C ILE A 47 -13.80 -1.17 5.14
N GLN A 48 -14.97 -0.64 5.48
CA GLN A 48 -16.25 -1.26 5.14
C GLN A 48 -16.51 -1.21 3.63
N PRO A 49 -17.24 -2.17 3.04
CA PRO A 49 -17.60 -2.17 1.62
C PRO A 49 -18.21 -0.83 1.17
N GLY A 50 -17.72 -0.28 0.06
CA GLY A 50 -18.19 1.01 -0.46
C GLY A 50 -17.70 2.25 0.31
N ALA A 51 -17.04 2.09 1.46
CA ALA A 51 -16.46 3.19 2.21
C ALA A 51 -15.13 3.64 1.61
N LEU A 52 -14.84 4.94 1.80
CA LEU A 52 -13.62 5.59 1.33
C LEU A 52 -12.91 6.25 2.51
N LYS A 53 -11.60 5.99 2.65
CA LYS A 53 -10.73 6.63 3.65
C LYS A 53 -9.66 7.44 2.93
N ALA A 54 -9.97 8.70 2.65
CA ALA A 54 -9.05 9.65 2.04
C ALA A 54 -9.38 11.09 2.48
N TRP A 55 -8.46 12.04 2.37
CA TRP A 55 -7.05 11.86 2.01
C TRP A 55 -6.17 11.86 3.24
N LYS A 56 -5.10 11.07 3.23
CA LYS A 56 -4.08 11.01 4.29
C LYS A 56 -2.74 11.48 3.75
N ARG A 57 -1.94 12.14 4.58
CA ARG A 57 -0.57 12.55 4.25
C ARG A 57 0.30 12.56 5.50
N HIS A 58 1.20 11.58 5.60
CA HIS A 58 2.22 11.58 6.66
C HIS A 58 3.36 12.51 6.27
N ARG A 59 3.68 13.48 7.13
CA ARG A 59 4.77 14.44 6.90
C ARG A 59 6.16 13.90 7.28
N ARG A 60 6.23 12.86 8.12
CA ARG A 60 7.49 12.33 8.68
C ARG A 60 7.65 10.82 8.55
N GLN A 61 6.56 10.08 8.43
CA GLN A 61 6.56 8.62 8.48
C GLN A 61 6.45 8.02 7.08
N THR A 62 7.30 7.04 6.78
CA THR A 62 7.12 6.18 5.61
C THR A 62 6.09 5.11 5.96
N GLN A 63 5.05 4.97 5.13
CA GLN A 63 4.06 3.92 5.31
C GLN A 63 4.50 2.65 4.59
N ASN A 64 4.21 1.50 5.17
CA ASN A 64 4.40 0.19 4.58
C ASN A 64 3.07 -0.56 4.67
N LEU A 65 2.34 -0.64 3.57
CA LEU A 65 0.94 -1.08 3.56
C LEU A 65 0.81 -2.39 2.77
N ALA A 66 0.07 -3.35 3.32
CA ALA A 66 -0.34 -4.56 2.60
C ALA A 66 -1.77 -4.91 2.99
N VAL A 67 -2.45 -5.69 2.15
CA VAL A 67 -3.88 -6.01 2.30
C VAL A 67 -4.03 -7.52 2.46
N PRO A 68 -3.99 -8.04 3.71
CA PRO A 68 -4.11 -9.47 3.96
C PRO A 68 -5.56 -9.99 3.86
N VAL A 69 -6.57 -9.13 4.01
CA VAL A 69 -8.00 -9.50 3.98
C VAL A 69 -8.72 -8.58 3.01
N GLY A 70 -9.70 -9.11 2.26
CA GLY A 70 -10.47 -8.33 1.30
C GLY A 70 -9.65 -7.80 0.12
N ARG A 71 -10.15 -6.73 -0.49
CA ARG A 71 -9.51 -6.02 -1.61
C ARG A 71 -9.64 -4.51 -1.42
N VAL A 72 -8.55 -3.81 -1.65
CA VAL A 72 -8.47 -2.36 -1.52
C VAL A 72 -7.90 -1.75 -2.78
N ARG A 73 -8.53 -0.67 -3.26
CA ARG A 73 -7.90 0.26 -4.20
C ARG A 73 -7.19 1.35 -3.40
N LEU A 74 -5.87 1.38 -3.52
CA LEU A 74 -5.00 2.42 -2.98
C LEU A 74 -4.70 3.43 -4.09
N VAL A 75 -5.02 4.70 -3.84
CA VAL A 75 -4.66 5.81 -4.74
C VAL A 75 -3.61 6.66 -4.06
N ILE A 76 -2.55 7.01 -4.78
CA ILE A 76 -1.47 7.89 -4.32
C ILE A 76 -1.36 9.07 -5.28
N PHE A 77 -1.22 10.27 -4.73
CA PHE A 77 -1.02 11.50 -5.48
C PHE A 77 0.23 12.23 -4.98
N ASP A 78 1.05 12.70 -5.93
CA ASP A 78 2.27 13.42 -5.64
C ASP A 78 2.11 14.94 -5.84
N ASP A 79 1.96 15.68 -4.74
CA ASP A 79 1.92 17.14 -4.74
C ASP A 79 3.25 17.80 -4.34
N ARG A 80 4.32 17.01 -4.19
CA ARG A 80 5.61 17.51 -3.68
C ARG A 80 6.19 18.52 -4.69
N PRO A 81 6.50 19.77 -4.29
CA PRO A 81 6.89 20.83 -5.21
C PRO A 81 8.08 20.50 -6.12
N ASP A 82 9.09 19.83 -5.56
CA ASP A 82 10.37 19.51 -6.22
C ASP A 82 10.43 18.07 -6.74
N SER A 83 9.30 17.35 -6.74
CA SER A 83 9.28 15.96 -7.20
C SER A 83 9.29 15.88 -8.73
N PRO A 84 10.11 14.99 -9.33
CA PRO A 84 10.06 14.74 -10.77
C PRO A 84 8.73 14.13 -11.22
N THR A 85 7.92 13.61 -10.28
CA THR A 85 6.60 13.05 -10.54
C THR A 85 5.47 13.91 -9.96
N ARG A 86 5.70 15.20 -9.70
CA ARG A 86 4.66 16.11 -9.23
C ARG A 86 3.47 16.13 -10.20
N GLY A 87 2.26 16.00 -9.66
CA GLY A 87 1.02 15.87 -10.41
C GLY A 87 0.67 14.43 -10.81
N ALA A 88 1.58 13.47 -10.62
CA ALA A 88 1.32 12.07 -10.96
C ALA A 88 0.37 11.42 -9.95
N VAL A 89 -0.43 10.48 -10.47
CA VAL A 89 -1.33 9.63 -9.70
C VAL A 89 -0.96 8.18 -9.97
N ALA A 90 -0.80 7.39 -8.91
CA ALA A 90 -0.63 5.95 -9.00
C ALA A 90 -1.83 5.25 -8.35
N VAL A 91 -2.28 4.16 -8.95
CA VAL A 91 -3.41 3.35 -8.46
C VAL A 91 -2.94 1.91 -8.32
N PHE A 92 -3.17 1.33 -7.15
CA PHE A 92 -2.86 -0.06 -6.85
C PHE A 92 -4.13 -0.77 -6.38
N GLU A 93 -4.43 -1.92 -6.98
CA GLU A 93 -5.45 -2.83 -6.47
C GLU A 93 -4.75 -3.96 -5.74
N LEU A 94 -4.91 -4.00 -4.43
CA LEU A 94 -4.17 -4.87 -3.52
C LEU A 94 -5.13 -5.83 -2.82
N GLY A 95 -4.65 -7.03 -2.55
CA GLY A 95 -5.42 -8.05 -1.83
C GLY A 95 -5.02 -9.47 -2.25
N ARG A 96 -5.58 -10.44 -1.55
CA ARG A 96 -5.39 -11.86 -1.91
C ARG A 96 -6.47 -12.34 -2.89
N PRO A 97 -6.21 -13.41 -3.67
CA PRO A 97 -4.99 -14.24 -3.66
C PRO A 97 -3.87 -13.78 -4.61
N ASP A 98 -4.14 -12.82 -5.48
CA ASP A 98 -3.35 -12.54 -6.69
C ASP A 98 -2.57 -11.21 -6.65
N ALA A 99 -2.85 -10.34 -5.69
CA ALA A 99 -2.25 -9.01 -5.58
C ALA A 99 -1.71 -8.71 -4.17
N TYR A 100 -1.15 -9.72 -3.51
CA TYR A 100 -0.57 -9.56 -2.18
C TYR A 100 0.84 -8.97 -2.26
N ALA A 101 0.92 -7.66 -2.06
CA ALA A 101 2.15 -6.89 -2.11
C ALA A 101 2.20 -5.83 -1.00
N ARG A 102 3.42 -5.39 -0.69
CA ARG A 102 3.67 -4.23 0.16
C ARG A 102 3.88 -2.99 -0.70
N VAL A 103 3.12 -1.94 -0.43
CA VAL A 103 3.36 -0.62 -1.00
C VAL A 103 4.03 0.25 0.05
N ARG A 104 5.27 0.68 -0.25
CA ARG A 104 6.03 1.62 0.55
C ARG A 104 5.77 3.03 0.05
N ILE A 105 5.23 3.89 0.91
CA ILE A 105 4.87 5.28 0.59
C ILE A 105 5.77 6.21 1.39
N PRO A 106 6.71 6.94 0.77
CA PRO A 106 7.54 7.90 1.48
C PRO A 106 6.71 9.09 2.02
N PRO A 107 7.24 9.85 2.99
CA PRO A 107 6.55 11.02 3.53
C PRO A 107 6.24 12.06 2.45
N GLY A 108 5.18 12.83 2.69
CA GLY A 108 4.82 13.97 1.85
C GLY A 108 3.90 13.65 0.69
N LEU A 109 3.58 12.39 0.42
CA LEU A 109 2.58 11.97 -0.57
C LEU A 109 1.17 11.93 0.04
N TRP A 110 0.17 12.25 -0.78
CA TRP A 110 -1.23 12.01 -0.45
C TRP A 110 -1.62 10.59 -0.82
N TYR A 111 -2.43 9.93 -0.01
CA TYR A 111 -3.03 8.66 -0.38
C TYR A 111 -4.40 8.44 0.24
N GLY A 112 -5.16 7.53 -0.37
CA GLY A 112 -6.50 7.16 0.05
C GLY A 112 -6.82 5.71 -0.30
N PHE A 113 -7.84 5.18 0.35
CA PHE A 113 -8.26 3.79 0.19
C PHE A 113 -9.75 3.69 -0.08
N ALA A 114 -10.13 2.72 -0.90
CA ALA A 114 -11.51 2.27 -1.01
C ALA A 114 -11.55 0.74 -0.94
N ALA A 115 -12.47 0.18 -0.16
CA ALA A 115 -12.78 -1.24 -0.24
C ALA A 115 -13.51 -1.51 -1.56
N ILE A 116 -12.93 -2.35 -2.41
CA ILE A 116 -13.50 -2.70 -3.73
C ILE A 116 -14.19 -4.08 -3.75
N GLY A 117 -14.13 -4.79 -2.62
CA GLY A 117 -14.86 -6.04 -2.41
C GLY A 117 -16.23 -5.84 -1.76
N THR A 118 -16.93 -6.95 -1.57
CA THR A 118 -18.24 -7.02 -0.87
C THR A 118 -18.12 -7.30 0.63
N SER A 119 -16.90 -7.40 1.15
CA SER A 119 -16.59 -7.63 2.57
C SER A 119 -15.57 -6.59 3.06
N PRO A 120 -15.48 -6.35 4.39
CA PRO A 120 -14.47 -5.47 4.95
C PRO A 120 -13.05 -5.88 4.53
N ALA A 121 -12.21 -4.87 4.30
CA ALA A 121 -10.83 -5.04 3.85
C ALA A 121 -9.85 -4.26 4.72
#